data_AF-A0A2N1UFP7-F1
#
_entry.id   AF-A0A2N1UFP7-F1
#
_cell.length_a   1.000
_cell.length_b   1.000
_cell.length_c   1.000
_cell.angle_alpha   90.00
_cell.angle_beta   90.00
_cell.angle_gamma   90.00
#
_symmetry.space_group_name_H-M   'P 1'
#
loop_
_entity.id
_entity.type
_entity.pdbx_description
1 polymer ?
#
loop_
_entity_poly.entity_id
_entity_poly.type
_entity_poly.pdbx_seq_one_letter_code
_entity_poly.pdbx_strand_id
1 'polypeptide(L)'
;MKKAISVTLLILTALLFAGASLWADEKIIIPGEPPITAFAVDCHIRLIEFVLTSRLTVGQKDAFLAEITRECAEMTTEEKADFLEAVALVDSLSELDEEQLEVVQADLADDFARTAAEVPEDVASQLFNRLQKESSQKVFQEGEILITVQAVDAFVEYLAFLAQPDQPVWYDASATASIKDTLTSNFAGLSHAEKDVLEDFQAGWYMIRAAWQNIEDQKKKDAWRQGFAACGNKPGVIPDIKIIKAALAEKVFAELIDTAGEYGVEPYEWAAELGVRVW
;
A
#
# COMPACT_ATOMS: atom_id res chain seq x y z
N MET A 1 37.46 1.46 -0.86
CA MET A 1 37.06 2.88 -0.75
C MET A 1 35.89 2.92 0.22
N LYS A 2 35.99 3.70 1.29
CA LYS A 2 35.01 3.73 2.39
C LYS A 2 33.69 4.30 1.85
N LYS A 3 32.63 3.48 1.86
CA LYS A 3 31.25 3.95 1.64
C LYS A 3 30.84 4.66 2.93
N ALA A 4 30.50 5.94 2.81
CA ALA A 4 30.12 6.77 3.93
C ALA A 4 28.68 6.44 4.32
N ILE A 5 28.51 5.73 5.43
CA ILE A 5 27.24 5.63 6.14
C ILE A 5 27.13 6.90 6.98
N SER A 6 26.20 7.78 6.64
CA SER A 6 25.78 8.89 7.49
C SER A 6 24.30 8.81 7.75
N VAL A 7 23.91 7.74 8.44
CA VAL A 7 22.67 7.63 9.23
C VAL A 7 23.01 7.44 10.73
N THR A 8 24.27 7.13 11.04
CA THR A 8 24.78 6.76 12.36
C THR A 8 24.70 7.87 13.43
N LEU A 9 24.39 9.13 13.09
CA LEU A 9 24.50 10.24 14.05
C LEU A 9 23.17 10.63 14.76
N LEU A 10 22.01 10.10 14.33
CA LEU A 10 20.72 10.36 14.99
C LEU A 10 20.26 9.24 15.93
N ILE A 11 20.88 8.06 15.86
CA ILE A 11 20.41 6.82 16.52
C ILE A 11 20.89 6.68 17.99
N LEU A 12 21.77 7.56 18.48
CA LEU A 12 22.48 7.31 19.75
C LEU A 12 21.67 7.55 21.05
N THR A 13 20.36 7.77 20.98
CA THR A 13 19.53 8.07 22.19
C THR A 13 18.33 7.16 22.42
N ALA A 14 18.01 6.20 21.53
CA ALA A 14 16.80 5.38 21.64
C ALA A 14 17.03 3.91 22.05
N LEU A 15 18.23 3.52 22.48
CA LEU A 15 18.61 2.13 22.78
C LEU A 15 18.27 1.63 24.19
N LEU A 16 17.24 2.16 24.84
CA LEU A 16 16.75 1.60 26.10
C LEU A 16 15.24 1.44 25.99
N PHE A 17 14.76 0.21 26.16
CA PHE A 17 13.36 -0.24 26.14
C PHE A 17 12.82 -0.85 24.83
N ALA A 18 13.52 -1.84 24.26
CA ALA A 18 12.86 -2.84 23.42
C ALA A 18 12.09 -3.83 24.31
N GLY A 19 10.81 -3.53 24.57
CA GLY A 19 9.85 -4.44 25.17
C GLY A 19 9.28 -5.38 24.11
N ALA A 20 9.52 -6.68 24.28
CA ALA A 20 8.97 -7.73 23.42
C ALA A 20 7.44 -7.68 23.39
N SER A 21 6.87 -7.31 22.24
CA SER A 21 5.44 -7.48 21.95
C SER A 21 5.18 -8.83 21.28
N LEU A 22 3.96 -9.33 21.44
CA LEU A 22 3.51 -10.68 21.11
C LEU A 22 3.22 -10.84 19.60
N TRP A 23 3.89 -11.77 18.91
CA TRP A 23 3.61 -12.09 17.51
C TRP A 23 3.13 -13.54 17.40
N ALA A 24 1.95 -13.74 16.82
CA ALA A 24 1.58 -15.02 16.21
C ALA A 24 2.70 -15.45 15.26
N ASP A 25 3.05 -16.75 15.26
CA ASP A 25 4.21 -17.35 14.57
C ASP A 25 4.68 -16.53 13.36
N GLU A 26 5.65 -15.65 13.63
CA GLU A 26 6.07 -14.64 12.66
C GLU A 26 6.73 -15.34 11.47
N LYS A 27 6.16 -15.17 10.28
CA LYS A 27 6.66 -15.83 9.07
C LYS A 27 8.08 -15.34 8.78
N ILE A 28 9.06 -16.23 8.94
CA ILE A 28 10.43 -16.01 8.50
C ILE A 28 10.46 -16.05 6.97
N ILE A 29 10.94 -14.98 6.35
CA ILE A 29 11.14 -14.89 4.90
C ILE A 29 12.53 -15.41 4.56
N ILE A 30 13.57 -14.97 5.29
CA ILE A 30 14.95 -15.43 5.13
C ILE A 30 15.49 -15.95 6.46
N PRO A 31 15.88 -17.25 6.53
CA PRO A 31 16.53 -17.79 7.72
C PRO A 31 17.95 -17.23 7.87
N GLY A 32 18.44 -17.14 9.11
CA GLY A 32 19.79 -16.68 9.41
C GLY A 32 19.89 -15.97 10.76
N GLU A 33 21.03 -15.33 11.00
CA GLU A 33 21.29 -14.51 12.18
C GLU A 33 21.72 -13.08 11.75
N PRO A 34 20.89 -12.04 11.95
CA PRO A 34 19.48 -12.13 12.35
C PRO A 34 18.57 -12.63 11.20
N PRO A 35 17.42 -13.26 11.49
CA PRO A 35 16.45 -13.64 10.46
C PRO A 35 15.70 -12.42 9.92
N ILE A 36 15.30 -12.47 8.65
CA ILE A 36 14.40 -11.46 8.07
C ILE A 36 12.98 -12.02 8.07
N THR A 37 12.08 -11.31 8.75
CA THR A 37 10.68 -11.70 8.92
C THR A 37 9.77 -10.93 7.97
N ALA A 38 8.54 -11.42 7.79
CA ALA A 38 7.53 -10.73 7.00
C ALA A 38 7.18 -9.34 7.60
N PHE A 39 7.35 -9.17 8.91
CA PHE A 39 7.15 -7.88 9.56
C PHE A 39 8.21 -6.87 9.16
N ALA A 40 9.49 -7.27 9.18
CA ALA A 40 10.57 -6.38 8.78
C ALA A 40 10.36 -5.86 7.35
N VAL A 41 9.93 -6.72 6.42
CA VAL A 41 9.58 -6.29 5.05
C VAL A 41 8.39 -5.32 5.04
N ASP A 42 7.36 -5.57 5.84
CA ASP A 42 6.20 -4.68 5.99
C ASP A 42 6.59 -3.30 6.53
N CYS A 43 7.54 -3.22 7.48
CA CYS A 43 8.08 -1.96 7.98
C CYS A 43 8.67 -1.09 6.86
N HIS A 44 9.44 -1.68 5.94
CA HIS A 44 9.97 -0.97 4.78
C HIS A 44 8.86 -0.44 3.86
N ILE A 45 7.84 -1.27 3.59
CA ILE A 45 6.68 -0.85 2.80
C ILE A 45 5.97 0.34 3.48
N ARG A 46 5.72 0.25 4.79
CA ARG A 46 5.04 1.29 5.56
C ARG A 46 5.80 2.62 5.53
N LEU A 47 7.13 2.58 5.64
CA LEU A 47 7.95 3.79 5.54
C LEU A 47 7.83 4.43 4.16
N ILE A 48 7.89 3.64 3.08
CA ILE A 48 7.72 4.15 1.71
C ILE A 48 6.31 4.74 1.51
N GLU A 49 5.27 4.05 1.97
CA GLU A 49 3.87 4.52 1.90
C GLU A 49 3.66 5.83 2.66
N PHE A 50 4.22 5.90 3.88
CA PHE A 50 4.16 7.08 4.72
C PHE A 50 4.85 8.27 4.07
N VAL A 51 6.09 8.09 3.63
CA VAL A 51 6.90 9.14 3.03
C VAL A 51 6.24 9.71 1.76
N LEU A 52 5.62 8.85 0.94
CA LEU A 52 5.00 9.27 -0.32
C LEU A 52 3.52 9.62 -0.19
N THR A 53 2.94 9.56 1.02
CA THR A 53 1.50 9.72 1.27
C THR A 53 0.67 8.94 0.25
N SER A 54 1.06 7.68 0.05
CA SER A 54 0.49 6.80 -0.97
C SER A 54 0.37 5.38 -0.44
N ARG A 55 -0.44 4.55 -1.08
CA ARG A 55 -0.68 3.16 -0.65
C ARG A 55 -0.39 2.21 -1.78
N LEU A 56 0.45 1.22 -1.53
CA LEU A 56 0.76 0.20 -2.52
C LEU A 56 -0.45 -0.72 -2.74
N THR A 57 -0.58 -1.15 -3.98
CA THR A 57 -1.47 -2.23 -4.37
C THR A 57 -0.90 -3.58 -3.89
N VAL A 58 -1.73 -4.62 -3.78
CA VAL A 58 -1.30 -5.97 -3.37
C VAL A 58 -0.19 -6.48 -4.29
N GLY A 59 -0.35 -6.34 -5.60
CA GLY A 59 0.62 -6.77 -6.60
C GLY A 59 1.96 -6.04 -6.49
N GLN A 60 1.96 -4.76 -6.11
CA GLN A 60 3.20 -4.02 -5.86
C GLN A 60 3.91 -4.52 -4.58
N LYS A 61 3.17 -4.82 -3.51
CA LYS A 61 3.72 -5.40 -2.27
C LYS A 61 4.28 -6.80 -2.51
N ASP A 62 3.58 -7.63 -3.27
CA ASP A 62 4.03 -8.98 -3.64
C ASP A 62 5.30 -8.94 -4.51
N ALA A 63 5.37 -8.03 -5.48
CA ALA A 63 6.55 -7.84 -6.30
C ALA A 63 7.75 -7.40 -5.46
N PHE A 64 7.55 -6.47 -4.51
CA PHE A 64 8.61 -6.04 -3.60
C PHE A 64 9.07 -7.19 -2.69
N LEU A 65 8.15 -7.94 -2.10
CA LEU A 65 8.46 -9.09 -1.26
C LEU A 65 9.27 -10.13 -2.02
N ALA A 66 8.93 -10.41 -3.28
CA ALA A 66 9.68 -11.35 -4.10
C ALA A 66 11.13 -10.90 -4.35
N GLU A 67 11.32 -9.62 -4.67
CA GLU A 67 12.67 -9.05 -4.90
C GLU A 67 13.50 -8.98 -3.63
N ILE A 68 12.92 -8.52 -2.51
CA ILE A 68 13.58 -8.52 -1.20
C ILE A 68 13.95 -9.94 -0.75
N THR A 69 13.07 -10.93 -0.98
CA THR A 69 13.39 -12.33 -0.68
C THR A 69 14.62 -12.79 -1.46
N ARG A 70 14.75 -12.38 -2.72
CA ARG A 70 15.90 -12.72 -3.57
C ARG A 70 17.18 -12.02 -3.09
N GLU A 71 17.10 -10.73 -2.77
CA GLU A 71 18.25 -9.92 -2.37
C GLU A 71 18.75 -10.26 -0.96
N CYS A 72 17.84 -10.35 0.01
CA CYS A 72 18.18 -10.64 1.41
C CYS A 72 18.76 -12.06 1.61
N ALA A 73 18.56 -12.97 0.67
CA ALA A 73 19.21 -14.28 0.68
C ALA A 73 20.73 -14.17 0.56
N GLU A 74 21.24 -13.12 -0.08
CA GLU A 74 22.67 -12.90 -0.33
C GLU A 74 23.30 -11.87 0.63
N MET A 75 22.49 -11.21 1.47
CA MET A 75 22.96 -10.23 2.45
C MET A 75 23.86 -10.84 3.53
N THR A 76 24.91 -10.09 3.87
CA THR A 76 25.76 -10.30 5.04
C THR A 76 24.99 -10.07 6.35
N THR A 77 25.56 -10.51 7.48
CA THR A 77 24.99 -10.25 8.81
C THR A 77 24.84 -8.76 9.11
N GLU A 78 25.79 -7.93 8.65
CA GLU A 78 25.74 -6.47 8.83
C GLU A 78 24.58 -5.87 8.01
N GLU A 79 24.46 -6.22 6.73
CA GLU A 79 23.35 -5.75 5.88
C GLU A 79 21.98 -6.21 6.40
N LYS A 80 21.89 -7.41 6.99
CA LYS A 80 20.65 -7.86 7.65
C LYS A 80 20.33 -7.06 8.91
N ALA A 81 21.35 -6.66 9.68
CA ALA A 81 21.15 -5.80 10.84
C ALA A 81 20.65 -4.42 10.41
N ASP A 82 21.27 -3.83 9.38
CA ASP A 82 20.86 -2.55 8.79
C ASP A 82 19.42 -2.62 8.25
N PHE A 83 19.05 -3.72 7.57
CA PHE A 83 17.69 -3.92 7.09
C PHE A 83 16.65 -3.91 8.23
N LEU A 84 17.00 -4.42 9.41
CA LEU A 84 16.11 -4.48 10.56
C LEU A 84 15.98 -3.13 11.28
N GLU A 85 16.79 -2.12 10.97
CA GLU A 85 16.63 -0.76 11.53
C GLU A 85 15.28 -0.14 11.17
N ALA A 86 14.66 -0.56 10.05
CA ALA A 86 13.31 -0.14 9.68
C ALA A 86 12.26 -0.48 10.76
N VAL A 87 12.44 -1.59 11.49
CA VAL A 87 11.55 -1.97 12.59
C VAL A 87 11.64 -0.95 13.72
N ALA A 88 12.86 -0.61 14.14
CA ALA A 88 13.09 0.36 15.20
C ALA A 88 12.60 1.77 14.81
N LEU A 89 12.78 2.17 13.55
CA LEU A 89 12.25 3.43 13.04
C LEU A 89 10.72 3.45 13.08
N VAL A 90 10.07 2.36 12.63
CA VAL A 90 8.60 2.26 12.66
C VAL A 90 8.06 2.34 14.09
N ASP A 91 8.71 1.65 15.03
CA ASP A 91 8.33 1.70 16.45
C ASP A 91 8.51 3.12 17.01
N SER A 92 9.60 3.80 16.67
CA SER A 92 9.85 5.18 17.11
C SER A 92 8.82 6.17 16.57
N LEU A 93 8.41 6.02 15.30
CA LEU A 93 7.35 6.85 14.69
C LEU A 93 6.00 6.65 15.37
N SER A 94 5.74 5.47 15.95
CA SER A 94 4.48 5.18 16.65
C SER A 94 4.29 5.95 17.96
N GLU A 95 5.37 6.53 18.49
CA GLU A 95 5.36 7.32 19.72
C GLU A 95 5.17 8.82 19.48
N LEU A 96 5.19 9.26 18.22
CA LEU A 96 5.09 10.67 17.84
C LEU A 96 3.63 11.13 17.70
N ASP A 97 3.38 12.41 17.95
CA ASP A 97 2.10 13.05 17.61
C ASP A 97 2.02 13.45 16.12
N GLU A 98 0.84 13.88 15.65
CA GLU A 98 0.60 14.23 14.24
C GLU A 98 1.51 15.35 13.72
N GLU A 99 1.77 16.39 14.52
CA GLU A 99 2.62 17.53 14.12
C GLU A 99 4.07 17.07 13.98
N GLN A 100 4.54 16.23 14.89
CA GLN A 100 5.87 15.62 14.81
C GLN A 100 5.99 14.66 13.61
N LEU A 101 4.96 13.88 13.33
CA LEU A 101 4.92 12.98 12.18
C LEU A 101 4.99 13.75 10.86
N GLU A 102 4.30 14.88 10.72
CA GLU A 102 4.36 15.72 9.51
C GLU A 102 5.79 16.23 9.26
N VAL A 103 6.48 16.69 10.32
CA VAL A 103 7.88 17.13 10.22
C VAL A 103 8.81 15.99 9.83
N VAL A 104 8.68 14.84 10.48
CA VAL A 104 9.52 13.67 10.20
C VAL A 104 9.23 13.09 8.81
N GLN A 105 7.98 13.12 8.35
CA GLN A 105 7.61 12.70 6.99
C GLN A 105 8.37 13.51 5.94
N ALA A 106 8.42 14.84 6.09
CA ALA A 106 9.13 15.71 5.16
C ALA A 106 10.64 15.42 5.14
N ASP A 107 11.26 15.25 6.31
CA ASP A 107 12.69 14.92 6.41
C ASP A 107 13.00 13.55 5.79
N LEU A 108 12.16 12.55 6.07
CA LEU A 108 12.30 11.22 5.47
C LEU A 108 12.07 11.23 3.95
N ALA A 109 11.18 12.09 3.44
CA ALA A 109 10.97 12.24 1.99
C ALA A 109 12.23 12.70 1.27
N ASP A 110 12.91 13.71 1.82
CA ASP A 110 14.16 14.20 1.26
C ASP A 110 15.28 13.14 1.36
N ASP A 111 15.37 12.44 2.49
CA ASP A 111 16.38 11.40 2.70
C ASP A 111 16.16 10.16 1.80
N PHE A 112 14.91 9.72 1.62
CA PHE A 112 14.57 8.63 0.69
C PHE A 112 14.85 9.04 -0.75
N ALA A 113 14.47 10.25 -1.16
CA ALA A 113 14.73 10.74 -2.50
C ALA A 113 16.24 10.84 -2.80
N ARG A 114 17.04 11.33 -1.84
CA ARG A 114 18.50 11.38 -1.96
C ARG A 114 19.09 9.97 -2.07
N THR A 115 18.70 9.07 -1.17
CA THR A 115 19.21 7.68 -1.14
C THR A 115 18.86 6.94 -2.43
N ALA A 116 17.62 7.07 -2.89
CA ALA A 116 17.16 6.44 -4.13
C ALA A 116 17.85 6.97 -5.39
N ALA A 117 18.40 8.20 -5.33
CA ALA A 117 19.24 8.75 -6.40
C ALA A 117 20.70 8.29 -6.31
N GLU A 118 21.22 8.04 -5.11
CA GLU A 118 22.58 7.56 -4.88
C GLU A 118 22.74 6.07 -5.20
N VAL A 119 21.70 5.26 -4.94
CA VAL A 119 21.71 3.80 -5.13
C VAL A 119 20.47 3.34 -5.93
N PRO A 120 20.33 3.75 -7.21
CA PRO A 120 19.14 3.46 -8.00
C PRO A 120 18.90 1.97 -8.29
N GLU A 121 19.93 1.13 -8.13
CA GLU A 121 19.84 -0.31 -8.30
C GLU A 121 19.22 -1.06 -7.10
N ASP A 122 19.19 -0.45 -5.91
CA ASP A 122 18.62 -1.04 -4.70
C ASP A 122 17.10 -1.26 -4.83
N VAL A 123 16.59 -2.39 -4.32
CA VAL A 123 15.19 -2.79 -4.53
C VAL A 123 14.21 -1.82 -3.85
N ALA A 124 14.53 -1.31 -2.65
CA ALA A 124 13.70 -0.31 -1.97
C ALA A 124 13.72 1.03 -2.70
N SER A 125 14.88 1.43 -3.22
CA SER A 125 15.05 2.62 -4.05
C SER A 125 14.27 2.53 -5.37
N GLN A 126 14.27 1.37 -6.02
CA GLN A 126 13.46 1.12 -7.21
C GLN A 126 11.95 1.18 -6.90
N LEU A 127 11.53 0.62 -5.77
CA LEU A 127 10.13 0.68 -5.34
C LEU A 127 9.71 2.13 -5.05
N PHE A 128 10.50 2.86 -4.28
CA PHE A 128 10.27 4.27 -3.97
C PHE A 128 10.14 5.11 -5.24
N ASN A 129 11.12 5.03 -6.15
CA ASN A 129 11.12 5.77 -7.40
C ASN A 129 9.92 5.41 -8.29
N ARG A 130 9.54 4.12 -8.33
CA ARG A 130 8.37 3.66 -9.06
C ARG A 130 7.10 4.24 -8.47
N LEU A 131 6.88 4.11 -7.16
CA LEU A 131 5.68 4.60 -6.51
C LEU A 131 5.58 6.12 -6.60
N GLN A 132 6.67 6.85 -6.36
CA GLN A 132 6.71 8.31 -6.52
C GLN A 132 6.29 8.72 -7.94
N LYS A 133 6.79 8.02 -8.96
CA LYS A 133 6.39 8.25 -10.35
C LYS A 133 4.92 7.90 -10.58
N GLU A 134 4.45 6.75 -10.11
CA GLU A 134 3.08 6.28 -10.34
C GLU A 134 2.04 7.14 -9.62
N SER A 135 2.37 7.65 -8.43
CA SER A 135 1.56 8.59 -7.65
C SER A 135 1.53 10.01 -8.20
N SER A 136 2.48 10.40 -9.07
CA SER A 136 2.51 11.74 -9.69
C SER A 136 2.17 11.72 -11.18
N GLN A 137 2.29 10.57 -11.85
CA GLN A 137 2.01 10.41 -13.26
C GLN A 137 0.51 10.44 -13.50
N LYS A 138 0.07 11.49 -14.18
CA LYS A 138 -1.34 11.68 -14.56
C LYS A 138 -1.74 10.71 -15.68
N VAL A 139 -2.88 10.06 -15.49
CA VAL A 139 -3.61 9.30 -16.52
C VAL A 139 -4.75 10.15 -17.07
N PHE A 140 -5.50 10.83 -16.19
CA PHE A 140 -6.57 11.75 -16.56
C PHE A 140 -6.46 13.07 -15.82
N GLN A 141 -6.92 14.14 -16.46
CA GLN A 141 -7.10 15.43 -15.81
C GLN A 141 -8.31 16.15 -16.43
N GLU A 142 -9.28 16.53 -15.60
CA GLU A 142 -10.44 17.33 -16.01
C GLU A 142 -10.74 18.37 -14.95
N GLY A 143 -10.43 19.64 -15.24
CA GLY A 143 -10.50 20.70 -14.24
C GLY A 143 -9.48 20.44 -13.11
N GLU A 144 -10.00 20.34 -11.90
CA GLU A 144 -9.22 20.07 -10.68
C GLU A 144 -9.00 18.57 -10.43
N ILE A 145 -9.85 17.70 -10.98
CA ILE A 145 -9.73 16.25 -10.79
C ILE A 145 -8.50 15.72 -11.51
N LEU A 146 -7.65 15.02 -10.77
CA LEU A 146 -6.43 14.39 -11.27
C LEU A 146 -6.40 12.91 -10.91
N ILE A 147 -6.39 12.06 -11.93
CA ILE A 147 -6.31 10.61 -11.73
C ILE A 147 -4.91 10.14 -12.09
N THR A 148 -4.24 9.49 -11.14
CA THR A 148 -2.86 9.02 -11.26
C THR A 148 -2.78 7.57 -11.76
N VAL A 149 -1.59 7.10 -12.13
CA VAL A 149 -1.36 5.69 -12.45
C VAL A 149 -1.66 4.83 -11.22
N GLN A 150 -1.20 5.26 -10.04
CA GLN A 150 -1.42 4.56 -8.78
C GLN A 150 -2.91 4.35 -8.47
N ALA A 151 -3.72 5.39 -8.65
CA ALA A 151 -5.17 5.30 -8.43
C ALA A 151 -5.82 4.29 -9.38
N VAL A 152 -5.43 4.28 -10.67
CA VAL A 152 -5.96 3.33 -11.64
C VAL A 152 -5.52 1.90 -11.33
N ASP A 153 -4.28 1.67 -10.91
CA ASP A 153 -3.81 0.34 -10.53
C ASP A 153 -4.52 -0.20 -9.28
N ALA A 154 -4.75 0.65 -8.27
CA ALA A 154 -5.57 0.30 -7.11
C ALA A 154 -7.02 -0.03 -7.51
N PHE A 155 -7.61 0.72 -8.44
CA PHE A 155 -8.95 0.45 -8.94
C PHE A 155 -9.05 -0.89 -9.67
N VAL A 156 -8.03 -1.28 -10.45
CA VAL A 156 -8.00 -2.59 -11.13
C VAL A 156 -7.97 -3.74 -10.13
N GLU A 157 -7.20 -3.64 -9.04
CA GLU A 157 -7.22 -4.63 -7.97
C GLU A 157 -8.56 -4.67 -7.25
N TYR A 158 -9.14 -3.52 -6.95
CA TYR A 158 -10.47 -3.44 -6.35
C TYR A 158 -11.52 -4.17 -7.19
N LEU A 159 -11.48 -4.07 -8.53
CA LEU A 159 -12.37 -4.84 -9.40
C LEU A 159 -12.19 -6.35 -9.20
N ALA A 160 -10.96 -6.85 -9.14
CA ALA A 160 -10.69 -8.27 -8.89
C ALA A 160 -11.20 -8.70 -7.50
N PHE A 161 -11.04 -7.84 -6.50
CA PHE A 161 -11.55 -8.06 -5.15
C PHE A 161 -13.07 -8.11 -5.11
N LEU A 162 -13.78 -7.17 -5.75
CA LEU A 162 -15.24 -7.18 -5.82
C LEU A 162 -15.78 -8.48 -6.42
N ALA A 163 -15.08 -9.06 -7.39
CA ALA A 163 -15.51 -10.30 -8.01
C ALA A 163 -15.45 -11.51 -7.06
N GLN A 164 -14.45 -11.55 -6.16
CA GLN A 164 -14.23 -12.64 -5.22
C GLN A 164 -13.41 -12.19 -4.01
N PRO A 165 -14.02 -11.52 -3.01
CA PRO A 165 -13.26 -10.79 -1.97
C PRO A 165 -12.50 -11.71 -1.00
N ASP A 166 -12.97 -12.95 -0.81
CA ASP A 166 -12.30 -13.94 0.04
C ASP A 166 -11.06 -14.56 -0.64
N GLN A 167 -11.03 -14.56 -1.97
CA GLN A 167 -9.92 -15.10 -2.76
C GLN A 167 -9.87 -14.42 -4.14
N PRO A 168 -9.39 -13.16 -4.21
CA PRO A 168 -9.40 -12.40 -5.46
C PRO A 168 -8.60 -13.12 -6.55
N VAL A 169 -9.12 -13.09 -7.77
CA VAL A 169 -8.39 -13.56 -8.96
C VAL A 169 -7.82 -12.34 -9.66
N TRP A 170 -6.55 -12.03 -9.39
CA TRP A 170 -5.86 -10.87 -9.93
C TRP A 170 -5.79 -10.91 -11.46
N TYR A 171 -6.01 -9.76 -12.09
CA TYR A 171 -5.90 -9.60 -13.54
C TYR A 171 -4.44 -9.69 -13.97
N ASP A 172 -4.18 -10.40 -15.07
CA ASP A 172 -2.85 -10.40 -15.70
C ASP A 172 -2.57 -9.06 -16.40
N ALA A 173 -1.34 -8.88 -16.89
CA ALA A 173 -0.94 -7.63 -17.54
C ALA A 173 -1.80 -7.25 -18.76
N SER A 174 -2.29 -8.24 -19.53
CA SER A 174 -3.13 -8.01 -20.71
C SER A 174 -4.54 -7.58 -20.30
N ALA A 175 -5.11 -8.22 -19.28
CA ALA A 175 -6.40 -7.87 -18.72
C ALA A 175 -6.35 -6.48 -18.07
N THR A 176 -5.32 -6.20 -17.27
CA THR A 176 -5.08 -4.88 -16.68
C THR A 176 -5.01 -3.79 -17.76
N ALA A 177 -4.24 -3.99 -18.82
CA ALA A 177 -4.17 -3.04 -19.94
C ALA A 177 -5.56 -2.82 -20.58
N SER A 178 -6.33 -3.89 -20.80
CA SER A 178 -7.67 -3.81 -21.39
C SER A 178 -8.66 -3.06 -20.50
N ILE A 179 -8.57 -3.23 -19.17
CA ILE A 179 -9.40 -2.50 -18.20
C ILE A 179 -9.02 -1.01 -18.22
N LYS A 180 -7.71 -0.70 -18.20
CA LYS A 180 -7.21 0.68 -18.31
C LYS A 180 -7.69 1.34 -19.60
N ASP A 181 -7.61 0.65 -20.74
CA ASP A 181 -8.10 1.15 -22.03
C ASP A 181 -9.62 1.38 -22.03
N THR A 182 -10.37 0.49 -21.40
CA THR A 182 -11.83 0.62 -21.26
C THR A 182 -12.18 1.84 -20.40
N LEU A 183 -11.52 2.02 -19.25
CA LEU A 183 -11.69 3.19 -18.40
C LEU A 183 -11.33 4.48 -19.16
N THR A 184 -10.18 4.46 -19.85
CA THR A 184 -9.66 5.60 -20.64
C THR A 184 -10.62 6.02 -21.73
N SER A 185 -11.09 5.07 -22.52
CA SER A 185 -11.98 5.35 -23.65
C SER A 185 -13.34 5.88 -23.23
N ASN A 186 -13.73 5.67 -21.97
CA ASN A 186 -15.04 6.05 -21.44
C ASN A 186 -14.96 7.14 -20.36
N PHE A 187 -13.77 7.65 -20.02
CA PHE A 187 -13.57 8.60 -18.92
C PHE A 187 -14.42 9.87 -19.08
N ALA A 188 -14.47 10.43 -20.29
CA ALA A 188 -15.29 11.61 -20.60
C ALA A 188 -16.80 11.37 -20.39
N GLY A 189 -17.25 10.11 -20.47
CA GLY A 189 -18.64 9.70 -20.24
C GLY A 189 -18.95 9.30 -18.80
N LEU A 190 -17.98 9.37 -17.89
CA LEU A 190 -18.20 9.23 -16.45
C LEU A 190 -18.85 10.51 -15.91
N SER A 191 -19.70 10.35 -14.90
CA SER A 191 -20.22 11.44 -14.09
C SER A 191 -19.12 12.04 -13.21
N HIS A 192 -19.35 13.25 -12.69
CA HIS A 192 -18.40 13.91 -11.78
C HIS A 192 -18.12 13.04 -10.55
N ALA A 193 -19.16 12.54 -9.88
CA ALA A 193 -19.02 11.64 -8.72
C ALA A 193 -18.21 10.36 -9.04
N GLU A 194 -18.40 9.75 -10.21
CA GLU A 194 -17.60 8.58 -10.62
C GLU A 194 -16.12 8.94 -10.85
N LYS A 195 -15.82 10.19 -11.28
CA LYS A 195 -14.45 10.69 -11.44
C LYS A 195 -13.82 11.04 -10.09
N ASP A 196 -14.59 11.67 -9.20
CA ASP A 196 -14.14 12.04 -7.85
C ASP A 196 -13.74 10.79 -7.06
N VAL A 197 -14.50 9.69 -7.18
CA VAL A 197 -14.14 8.41 -6.55
C VAL A 197 -12.78 7.89 -7.01
N LEU A 198 -12.41 8.11 -8.28
CA LEU A 198 -11.12 7.66 -8.81
C LEU A 198 -9.94 8.51 -8.31
N GLU A 199 -10.20 9.72 -7.81
CA GLU A 199 -9.15 10.55 -7.22
C GLU A 199 -8.69 9.90 -5.91
N ASP A 200 -7.37 9.73 -5.77
CA ASP A 200 -6.75 9.03 -4.64
C ASP A 200 -7.35 7.65 -4.30
N PHE A 201 -7.84 6.92 -5.31
CA PHE A 201 -8.50 5.63 -5.13
C PHE A 201 -7.68 4.63 -4.30
N GLN A 202 -6.34 4.69 -4.37
CA GLN A 202 -5.44 3.86 -3.55
C GLN A 202 -5.68 3.98 -2.04
N ALA A 203 -6.03 5.17 -1.56
CA ALA A 203 -6.31 5.44 -0.16
C ALA A 203 -7.57 4.71 0.28
N GLY A 204 -8.66 4.89 -0.48
CA GLY A 204 -9.91 4.21 -0.17
C GLY A 204 -9.81 2.70 -0.34
N TRP A 205 -9.09 2.22 -1.36
CA TRP A 205 -8.84 0.80 -1.54
C TRP A 205 -8.09 0.18 -0.35
N TYR A 206 -7.08 0.88 0.18
CA TYR A 206 -6.39 0.46 1.40
C TYR A 206 -7.37 0.32 2.58
N MET A 207 -8.24 1.31 2.79
CA MET A 207 -9.22 1.27 3.87
C MET A 207 -10.15 0.06 3.77
N ILE A 208 -10.66 -0.21 2.57
CA ILE A 208 -11.56 -1.35 2.31
C ILE A 208 -10.86 -2.68 2.62
N ARG A 209 -9.60 -2.86 2.20
CA ARG A 209 -8.82 -4.08 2.49
C ARG A 209 -8.54 -4.25 3.98
N ALA A 210 -8.09 -3.19 4.63
CA ALA A 210 -7.85 -3.16 6.07
C ALA A 210 -9.09 -3.59 6.85
N ALA A 211 -10.24 -2.99 6.53
CA ALA A 211 -11.50 -3.35 7.16
C ALA A 211 -11.88 -4.81 6.85
N TRP A 212 -11.79 -5.25 5.60
CA TRP A 212 -12.14 -6.63 5.21
C TRP A 212 -11.36 -7.70 6.00
N GLN A 213 -10.07 -7.48 6.23
CA GLN A 213 -9.21 -8.39 6.98
C GLN A 213 -9.56 -8.43 8.48
N ASN A 214 -10.04 -7.31 9.05
CA ASN A 214 -10.30 -7.17 10.48
C ASN A 214 -11.78 -7.34 10.87
N ILE A 215 -12.72 -7.42 9.91
CA ILE A 215 -14.13 -7.69 10.23
C ILE A 215 -14.30 -9.15 10.67
N GLU A 216 -14.53 -9.37 11.96
CA GLU A 216 -14.97 -10.66 12.52
C GLU A 216 -16.49 -10.90 12.32
N ASP A 217 -17.27 -9.82 12.15
CA ASP A 217 -18.73 -9.90 11.98
C ASP A 217 -19.10 -10.45 10.60
N GLN A 218 -19.49 -11.72 10.58
CA GLN A 218 -19.93 -12.41 9.37
C GLN A 218 -21.12 -11.73 8.69
N LYS A 219 -22.05 -11.09 9.42
CA LYS A 219 -23.20 -10.42 8.80
C LYS A 219 -22.76 -9.19 8.01
N LYS A 220 -21.78 -8.44 8.51
CA LYS A 220 -21.21 -7.30 7.80
C LYS A 220 -20.43 -7.76 6.56
N LYS A 221 -19.62 -8.82 6.68
CA LYS A 221 -18.98 -9.46 5.52
C LYS A 221 -20.00 -9.93 4.47
N ASP A 222 -21.11 -10.53 4.89
CA ASP A 222 -22.17 -10.96 3.98
C ASP A 222 -22.90 -9.79 3.32
N ALA A 223 -23.14 -8.69 4.04
CA ALA A 223 -23.71 -7.47 3.47
C ALA A 223 -22.78 -6.87 2.40
N TRP A 224 -21.48 -6.81 2.67
CA TRP A 224 -20.47 -6.38 1.70
C TRP A 224 -20.45 -7.29 0.47
N ARG A 225 -20.44 -8.62 0.65
CA ARG A 225 -20.54 -9.58 -0.47
C ARG A 225 -21.78 -9.35 -1.33
N GLN A 226 -22.92 -9.01 -0.72
CA GLN A 226 -24.14 -8.69 -1.47
C GLN A 226 -23.98 -7.41 -2.29
N GLY A 227 -23.38 -6.36 -1.72
CA GLY A 227 -23.03 -5.14 -2.44
C GLY A 227 -22.12 -5.41 -3.64
N PHE A 228 -21.09 -6.24 -3.44
CA PHE A 228 -20.15 -6.61 -4.50
C PHE A 228 -20.81 -7.42 -5.62
N ALA A 229 -21.66 -8.39 -5.26
CA ALA A 229 -22.39 -9.19 -6.24
C ALA A 229 -23.34 -8.33 -7.10
N ALA A 230 -23.87 -7.23 -6.55
CA ALA A 230 -24.74 -6.31 -7.28
C ALA A 230 -24.01 -5.55 -8.42
N CYS A 231 -22.68 -5.44 -8.37
CA CYS A 231 -21.88 -4.87 -9.45
C CYS A 231 -21.83 -5.78 -10.69
N GLY A 232 -22.14 -7.08 -10.54
CA GLY A 232 -22.14 -8.05 -11.62
C GLY A 232 -20.76 -8.42 -12.15
N ASN A 233 -19.68 -8.05 -11.44
CA ASN A 233 -18.33 -8.45 -11.81
C ASN A 233 -18.13 -9.96 -11.59
N LYS A 234 -17.31 -10.60 -12.43
CA LYS A 234 -17.04 -12.04 -12.37
C LYS A 234 -15.54 -12.32 -12.27
N PRO A 235 -15.12 -13.32 -11.49
CA PRO A 235 -13.69 -13.61 -11.31
C PRO A 235 -13.02 -13.94 -12.64
N GLY A 236 -11.87 -13.32 -12.91
CA GLY A 236 -11.09 -13.52 -14.13
C GLY A 236 -11.73 -13.01 -15.42
N VAL A 237 -12.88 -12.33 -15.36
CA VAL A 237 -13.54 -11.72 -16.53
C VAL A 237 -13.22 -10.23 -16.55
N ILE A 238 -12.78 -9.72 -17.69
CA ILE A 238 -12.54 -8.29 -17.90
C ILE A 238 -13.89 -7.56 -17.83
N PRO A 239 -14.10 -6.64 -16.88
CA PRO A 239 -15.35 -5.91 -16.74
C PRO A 239 -15.56 -4.93 -17.90
N ASP A 240 -16.80 -4.83 -18.37
CA ASP A 240 -17.18 -3.78 -19.31
C ASP A 240 -17.43 -2.44 -18.59
N ILE A 241 -17.70 -1.38 -19.35
CA ILE A 241 -17.93 -0.05 -18.77
C ILE A 241 -19.14 -0.01 -17.82
N LYS A 242 -20.16 -0.86 -18.00
CA LYS A 242 -21.32 -0.87 -17.11
C LYS A 242 -20.93 -1.41 -15.74
N ILE A 243 -20.10 -2.45 -15.71
CA ILE A 243 -19.57 -3.02 -14.46
C ILE A 243 -18.62 -2.02 -13.79
N ILE A 244 -17.73 -1.37 -14.55
CA ILE A 244 -16.82 -0.33 -14.03
C ILE A 244 -17.63 0.80 -13.37
N LYS A 245 -18.67 1.31 -14.03
CA LYS A 245 -19.56 2.34 -13.46
C LYS A 245 -20.30 1.85 -12.22
N ALA A 246 -20.77 0.61 -12.21
CA ALA A 246 -21.42 0.03 -11.04
C ALA A 246 -20.47 -0.07 -9.84
N ALA A 247 -19.20 -0.41 -10.07
CA ALA A 247 -18.16 -0.45 -9.04
C ALA A 247 -17.76 0.94 -8.51
N LEU A 248 -17.83 1.97 -9.36
CA LEU A 248 -17.59 3.38 -8.99
C LEU A 248 -18.80 4.07 -8.38
N ALA A 249 -19.97 3.42 -8.37
CA ALA A 249 -21.18 4.04 -7.85
C ALA A 249 -20.99 4.35 -6.35
N GLU A 250 -21.36 5.57 -5.96
CA GLU A 250 -21.23 6.08 -4.58
C GLU A 250 -21.79 5.11 -3.54
N LYS A 251 -22.99 4.55 -3.79
CA LYS A 251 -23.64 3.53 -2.95
C LYS A 251 -22.83 2.24 -2.74
N VAL A 252 -21.82 2.00 -3.56
CA VAL A 252 -20.93 0.83 -3.41
C VAL A 252 -19.65 1.30 -2.78
N PHE A 253 -18.94 2.25 -3.38
CA PHE A 253 -17.63 2.64 -2.90
C PHE A 253 -17.68 3.43 -1.58
N ALA A 254 -18.50 4.49 -1.50
CA ALA A 254 -18.55 5.35 -0.31
C ALA A 254 -19.08 4.60 0.92
N GLU A 255 -20.10 3.74 0.76
CA GLU A 255 -20.60 2.92 1.88
C GLU A 255 -19.52 1.99 2.46
N LEU A 256 -18.61 1.47 1.62
CA LEU A 256 -17.49 0.64 2.08
C LEU A 256 -16.43 1.47 2.81
N ILE A 257 -16.15 2.67 2.32
CA ILE A 257 -15.22 3.61 2.96
C ILE A 257 -15.74 4.05 4.32
N ASP A 258 -17.01 4.47 4.39
CA ASP A 258 -17.65 4.88 5.64
C ASP A 258 -17.60 3.74 6.67
N THR A 259 -17.96 2.52 6.22
CA THR A 259 -17.88 1.34 7.08
C THR A 259 -16.44 1.06 7.52
N ALA A 260 -15.44 1.22 6.64
CA ALA A 260 -14.03 1.05 7.01
C ALA A 260 -13.56 2.11 8.03
N GLY A 261 -14.01 3.35 7.89
CA GLY A 261 -13.76 4.42 8.86
C GLY A 261 -14.37 4.12 10.24
N GLU A 262 -15.55 3.50 10.32
CA GLU A 262 -16.13 3.04 11.60
C GLU A 262 -15.24 2.02 12.35
N TYR A 263 -14.31 1.35 11.64
CA TYR A 263 -13.31 0.45 12.23
C TYR A 263 -12.03 1.16 12.68
N GLY A 264 -11.98 2.50 12.62
CA GLY A 264 -10.78 3.28 12.96
C GLY A 264 -9.66 3.11 11.95
N VAL A 265 -9.99 2.72 10.71
CA VAL A 265 -9.00 2.63 9.64
C VAL A 265 -8.90 3.98 8.96
N GLU A 266 -7.77 4.65 9.15
CA GLU A 266 -7.45 5.88 8.44
C GLU A 266 -6.44 5.62 7.30
N PRO A 267 -6.61 6.23 6.12
CA PRO A 267 -5.81 5.91 4.95
C PRO A 267 -4.36 6.38 5.05
N TYR A 268 -4.06 7.41 5.85
CA TYR A 268 -2.73 8.02 5.93
C TYR A 268 -2.22 8.24 7.35
N GLU A 269 -3.05 7.98 8.36
CA GLU A 269 -2.60 8.04 9.75
C GLU A 269 -1.53 6.97 10.00
N TRP A 270 -0.52 7.34 10.78
CA TRP A 270 0.44 6.39 11.28
C TRP A 270 -0.20 5.58 12.41
N ALA A 271 -0.88 4.48 12.09
CA ALA A 271 -1.51 3.64 13.09
C ALA A 271 -0.46 3.11 14.08
N ALA A 272 -0.61 3.52 15.36
CA ALA A 272 0.25 3.09 16.48
C ALA A 272 0.16 1.58 16.72
N GLU A 273 -1.00 0.98 16.43
CA GLU A 273 -1.16 -0.47 16.48
C GLU A 273 -0.67 -1.09 15.16
N LEU A 274 0.48 -1.77 15.22
CA LEU A 274 1.07 -2.62 14.17
C LEU A 274 0.13 -3.77 13.68
N GLY A 275 -1.12 -3.83 14.18
CA GLY A 275 -2.06 -4.92 14.01
C GLY A 275 -2.72 -5.00 12.63
N VAL A 276 -2.80 -3.90 11.88
CA VAL A 276 -3.46 -3.87 10.57
C VAL A 276 -2.44 -4.04 9.44
N ARG A 277 -2.01 -5.29 9.21
CA ARG A 277 -1.19 -5.64 8.06
C ARG A 277 -2.06 -5.83 6.82
N VAL A 278 -2.19 -4.76 6.04
CA VAL A 278 -2.99 -4.77 4.82
C VAL A 278 -2.20 -5.36 3.65
N TRP A 279 -2.25 -6.68 3.51
CA TRP A 279 -1.86 -7.40 2.30
C TRP A 279 -3.04 -7.49 1.35
#